data_AF-A0A351Z9K2-F1
#
_entry.id   AF-A0A351Z9K2-F1
#
_cell.length_a   1.000
_cell.length_b   1.000
_cell.length_c   1.000
_cell.angle_alpha   90.00
_cell.angle_beta   90.00
_cell.angle_gamma   90.00
#
_symmetry.space_group_name_H-M   'P 1'
#
loop_
_entity.id
_entity.type
_entity.pdbx_description
1 polymer ?
#
loop_
_entity_poly.entity_id
_entity_poly.type
_entity_poly.pdbx_seq_one_letter_code
_entity_poly.pdbx_strand_id
1 'polypeptide(L)'
;MTALAKTLKTETGCDIDGTFSAVGTIKEKLIGGAPCDLIILSAKLIGELAESGHLAPGTVTDLGVVFTGVAVKKGDPLPAIDDARAFKGSLLDARGIYFPDPQRATAGIHFMHTL
;
A
#
# COMPACT_ATOMS: atom_id res chain seq x y z
N MET A 1 6.55 11.62 -3.52
CA MET A 1 8.00 11.95 -3.49
C MET A 1 8.29 13.42 -3.73
N THR A 2 7.70 14.04 -4.75
CA THR A 2 7.95 15.45 -5.12
C THR A 2 7.82 16.45 -3.97
N ALA A 3 6.89 16.23 -3.03
CA ALA A 3 6.70 17.11 -1.88
C ALA A 3 7.88 17.13 -0.89
N LEU A 4 8.60 16.01 -0.74
CA LEU A 4 9.70 15.88 0.25
C LEU A 4 11.09 15.98 -0.39
N ALA A 5 11.22 15.62 -1.67
CA ALA A 5 12.51 15.51 -2.35
C ALA A 5 13.35 16.80 -2.24
N LYS A 6 12.73 17.97 -2.44
CA LYS A 6 13.43 19.26 -2.33
C LYS A 6 13.95 19.51 -0.91
N THR A 7 13.11 19.32 0.09
CA THR A 7 13.45 19.55 1.49
C THR A 7 14.57 18.60 1.93
N LEU A 8 14.44 17.31 1.64
CA LEU A 8 15.47 16.32 1.97
C LEU A 8 16.81 16.66 1.32
N LYS A 9 16.81 17.00 0.03
CA LYS A 9 18.03 17.38 -0.69
C LYS A 9 18.69 18.62 -0.09
N THR A 10 17.88 19.59 0.34
CA THR A 10 18.36 20.83 0.96
C THR A 10 18.98 20.57 2.33
N GLU A 11 18.37 19.72 3.14
CA GLU A 11 18.79 19.47 4.53
C GLU A 11 19.95 18.46 4.62
N THR A 12 20.02 17.49 3.71
CA THR A 12 20.94 16.35 3.83
C THR A 12 21.94 16.24 2.69
N GLY A 13 21.70 16.93 1.57
CA GLY A 13 22.47 16.73 0.33
C GLY A 13 22.14 15.45 -0.43
N CYS A 14 21.28 14.58 0.10
CA CYS A 14 20.89 13.31 -0.54
C CYS A 14 19.72 13.50 -1.52
N ASP A 15 19.77 12.81 -2.66
CA ASP A 15 18.62 12.67 -3.57
C ASP A 15 17.77 11.46 -3.16
N ILE A 16 16.51 11.46 -3.60
CA ILE A 16 15.63 10.30 -3.45
C ILE A 16 15.55 9.59 -4.79
N ASP A 17 16.03 8.35 -4.86
CA ASP A 17 15.74 7.42 -5.94
C ASP A 17 14.65 6.44 -5.48
N GLY A 18 13.42 6.62 -5.98
CA GLY A 18 12.25 5.94 -5.47
C GLY A 18 11.65 4.94 -6.45
N THR A 19 11.42 3.73 -5.98
CA THR A 19 10.70 2.69 -6.72
C THR A 19 9.33 2.43 -6.10
N PHE A 20 8.27 2.40 -6.92
CA PHE A 20 6.89 2.19 -6.48
C PHE A 20 6.26 1.00 -7.21
N SER A 21 5.61 0.11 -6.45
CA SER A 21 4.87 -1.03 -6.99
C SER A 21 3.95 -1.61 -5.90
N ALA A 22 3.26 -2.71 -6.22
CA ALA A 22 2.58 -3.50 -5.20
C ALA A 22 3.57 -3.97 -4.13
N VAL A 23 3.12 -4.02 -2.87
CA VAL A 23 4.01 -4.29 -1.73
C VAL A 23 4.69 -5.66 -1.82
N GLY A 24 4.01 -6.68 -2.38
CA GLY A 24 4.62 -7.98 -2.65
C GLY A 24 5.79 -7.88 -3.65
N THR A 25 5.61 -7.13 -4.74
CA THR A 25 6.66 -6.88 -5.73
C THR A 25 7.87 -6.15 -5.13
N ILE A 26 7.65 -5.17 -4.24
CA ILE A 26 8.74 -4.44 -3.58
C ILE A 26 9.50 -5.36 -2.62
N LYS A 27 8.79 -6.21 -1.85
CA LYS A 27 9.41 -7.24 -1.02
C LYS A 27 10.26 -8.21 -1.84
N GLU A 28 9.74 -8.71 -2.95
CA GLU A 28 10.46 -9.61 -3.87
C GLU A 28 11.75 -8.96 -4.40
N LYS A 29 11.72 -7.67 -4.74
CA LYS A 29 12.90 -6.93 -5.18
C LYS A 29 13.98 -6.83 -4.09
N LEU A 30 13.59 -6.53 -2.85
CA LEU A 30 14.55 -6.46 -1.74
C LEU A 30 15.21 -7.82 -1.51
N ILE A 31 14.42 -8.90 -1.44
CA ILE A 31 14.93 -10.27 -1.26
C ILE A 31 15.81 -10.68 -2.45
N GLY A 32 15.49 -10.21 -3.65
CA GLY A 32 16.30 -10.40 -4.85
C GLY A 32 17.64 -9.64 -4.87
N GLY A 33 17.96 -8.88 -3.82
CA GLY A 33 19.24 -8.17 -3.66
C GLY A 33 19.29 -6.79 -4.32
N ALA A 34 18.14 -6.19 -4.65
CA ALA A 34 18.11 -4.82 -5.13
C ALA A 34 18.69 -3.87 -4.04
N PRO A 35 19.61 -2.94 -4.38
CA PRO A 35 20.09 -1.95 -3.44
C PRO A 35 18.92 -1.13 -2.88
N CYS A 36 18.86 -1.00 -1.55
CA CYS A 36 17.77 -0.32 -0.87
C CYS A 36 18.23 0.20 0.50
N ASP A 37 18.28 1.52 0.64
CA ASP A 37 18.62 2.17 1.92
C ASP A 37 17.42 2.30 2.86
N LEU A 38 16.21 2.41 2.29
CA LEU A 38 14.96 2.60 3.01
C LEU A 38 13.82 1.85 2.31
N ILE A 39 13.08 1.04 3.07
CA ILE A 39 11.90 0.33 2.59
C ILE A 39 10.66 0.70 3.41
N ILE A 40 9.57 1.02 2.72
CA ILE A 40 8.27 1.34 3.32
C ILE A 40 7.25 0.35 2.80
N LEU A 41 6.74 -0.51 3.68
CA LEU A 41 5.71 -1.52 3.39
C LEU A 41 4.68 -1.58 4.52
N SER A 42 3.63 -2.39 4.34
CA SER A 42 2.71 -2.73 5.43
C SER A 42 3.44 -3.39 6.60
N ALA A 43 2.99 -3.13 7.83
CA ALA A 43 3.57 -3.66 9.06
C ALA A 43 3.81 -5.19 9.02
N LYS A 44 2.86 -5.95 8.46
CA LYS A 44 3.02 -7.41 8.28
C LYS A 44 4.29 -7.78 7.51
N LEU A 45 4.51 -7.18 6.33
CA LEU A 45 5.67 -7.49 5.50
C LEU A 45 6.98 -6.97 6.11
N ILE A 46 6.94 -5.84 6.83
CA ILE A 46 8.09 -5.35 7.58
C ILE A 46 8.46 -6.34 8.69
N GLY A 47 7.49 -6.90 9.41
CA GLY A 47 7.72 -7.96 10.39
C GLY A 47 8.38 -9.20 9.77
N GLU A 48 7.86 -9.70 8.65
CA GLU A 48 8.44 -10.84 7.93
C GLU A 48 9.89 -10.59 7.47
N LEU A 49 10.20 -9.35 7.03
CA LEU A 49 11.55 -8.96 6.64
C LEU A 49 12.50 -8.82 7.83
N ALA A 50 12.00 -8.34 8.97
CA ALA A 50 12.77 -8.27 10.22
C ALA A 50 13.11 -9.68 10.74
N GLU A 51 12.13 -10.58 10.78
CA GLU A 51 12.30 -11.97 11.21
C GLU A 51 13.29 -12.74 10.33
N SER A 52 13.29 -12.45 9.02
CA SER A 52 14.21 -13.07 8.06
C SER A 52 15.58 -12.39 7.99
N GLY A 53 15.85 -11.36 8.80
CA GLY A 53 17.16 -10.70 8.88
C GLY A 53 17.50 -9.79 7.71
N HIS A 54 16.51 -9.39 6.89
CA HIS A 54 16.71 -8.48 5.76
C HIS A 54 16.74 -7.01 6.18
N LEU A 55 16.38 -6.69 7.43
CA LEU A 55 16.35 -5.33 7.96
C LEU A 55 17.43 -5.15 9.02
N ALA A 56 17.97 -3.94 9.10
CA ALA A 56 18.87 -3.55 10.18
C ALA A 56 18.13 -3.64 11.55
N PRO A 57 18.71 -4.30 12.56
CA PRO A 57 18.08 -4.41 13.87
C PRO A 57 17.78 -3.03 14.49
N GLY A 58 16.58 -2.88 15.06
CA GLY A 58 16.18 -1.66 15.77
C GLY A 58 15.78 -0.47 14.90
N THR A 59 15.69 -0.61 13.57
CA THR A 59 15.34 0.50 12.67
C THR A 59 13.87 0.53 12.25
N VAL A 60 13.07 -0.47 12.64
CA VAL A 60 11.65 -0.54 12.28
C VAL A 60 10.86 0.53 13.05
N THR A 61 10.10 1.34 12.32
CA THR A 61 9.23 2.37 12.89
C THR A 61 7.92 2.47 12.12
N ASP A 62 6.83 2.71 12.84
CA ASP A 62 5.52 2.94 12.24
C ASP A 62 5.40 4.37 11.72
N LEU A 63 4.98 4.52 10.46
CA LEU A 63 4.79 5.85 9.84
C LEU A 63 3.36 6.36 9.93
N GLY A 64 2.38 5.47 10.07
CA GLY A 64 0.97 5.83 10.13
C GLY A 64 0.04 4.73 9.65
N VAL A 65 -1.23 5.09 9.52
CA VAL A 65 -2.32 4.18 9.13
C VAL A 65 -2.82 4.54 7.74
N VAL A 66 -3.10 3.51 6.93
CA VAL A 66 -3.77 3.64 5.63
C VAL A 66 -5.15 3.00 5.72
N PHE A 67 -6.17 3.73 5.26
CA PHE A 67 -7.55 3.26 5.20
C PHE A 67 -7.87 2.72 3.81
N THR A 68 -8.66 1.64 3.76
CA THR A 68 -9.30 1.20 2.52
C THR A 68 -10.62 1.93 2.35
N GLY A 69 -10.90 2.40 1.14
CA GLY A 69 -12.15 3.09 0.82
C GLY A 69 -12.62 2.74 -0.58
N VAL A 70 -13.89 3.09 -0.85
CA VAL A 70 -14.52 2.94 -2.16
C VAL A 70 -14.58 4.30 -2.82
N ALA A 71 -14.17 4.37 -4.08
CA ALA A 71 -14.24 5.57 -4.89
C ALA A 71 -15.12 5.34 -6.11
N VAL A 72 -15.85 6.38 -6.51
CA VAL A 72 -16.64 6.43 -7.75
C VAL A 72 -16.15 7.56 -8.63
N LYS A 73 -16.60 7.59 -9.89
CA LYS A 73 -16.28 8.72 -10.77
C LYS A 73 -16.95 9.98 -10.25
N LYS A 74 -16.36 11.13 -10.54
CA LYS A 74 -16.94 12.42 -10.16
C LYS A 74 -18.35 12.56 -10.75
N GLY A 75 -19.33 12.84 -9.89
CA GLY A 75 -20.73 13.01 -10.25
C GLY A 75 -21.59 11.75 -10.09
N ASP A 76 -20.98 10.57 -9.93
CA ASP A 76 -21.72 9.35 -9.62
C ASP A 76 -22.14 9.35 -8.13
N PRO A 77 -23.27 8.72 -7.78
CA PRO A 77 -23.68 8.58 -6.38
C PRO A 77 -22.66 7.73 -5.60
N LEU A 78 -22.42 8.10 -4.35
CA LEU A 78 -21.60 7.29 -3.45
C LEU A 78 -22.35 5.99 -3.11
N PRO A 79 -21.67 4.83 -3.14
CA PRO A 79 -22.28 3.57 -2.74
C PRO A 79 -22.56 3.55 -1.24
N ALA A 80 -23.55 2.76 -0.83
CA ALA A 80 -23.75 2.48 0.59
C ALA A 80 -22.63 1.54 1.08
N ILE A 81 -21.95 1.92 2.15
CA ILE A 81 -20.79 1.19 2.71
C ILE A 81 -20.86 1.03 4.24
N ASP A 82 -21.97 1.44 4.84
CA ASP A 82 -22.21 1.46 6.28
C ASP A 82 -22.64 0.10 6.86
N ASP A 83 -23.21 -0.76 6.00
CA ASP A 83 -23.64 -2.12 6.34
C ASP A 83 -23.19 -3.12 5.26
N ALA A 84 -22.88 -4.35 5.67
CA ALA A 84 -22.38 -5.39 4.77
C ALA A 84 -23.39 -5.77 3.68
N ARG A 85 -24.70 -5.81 3.99
CA ARG A 85 -25.75 -6.12 3.01
C ARG A 85 -25.93 -4.96 2.03
N ALA A 86 -25.94 -3.72 2.52
CA ALA A 86 -26.02 -2.53 1.68
C ALA A 86 -24.80 -2.40 0.75
N PHE A 87 -23.61 -2.71 1.28
CA PHE A 87 -22.39 -2.72 0.48
C PHE A 87 -22.40 -3.79 -0.59
N LYS A 88 -22.80 -5.02 -0.25
CA LYS A 88 -22.99 -6.10 -1.24
C LYS A 88 -23.98 -5.69 -2.35
N GLY A 89 -25.09 -5.06 -2.00
CA GLY A 89 -26.03 -4.51 -2.97
C GLY A 89 -25.37 -3.50 -3.91
N SER A 90 -24.63 -2.54 -3.35
CA SER A 90 -23.88 -1.55 -4.12
C SER A 90 -22.85 -2.16 -5.07
N LEU A 91 -22.20 -3.27 -4.68
CA LEU A 91 -21.27 -4.01 -5.54
C LEU A 91 -21.98 -4.77 -6.66
N LEU A 92 -23.13 -5.38 -6.38
CA LEU A 92 -23.92 -6.10 -7.39
C LEU A 92 -24.54 -5.17 -8.44
N ASP A 93 -24.93 -3.97 -8.02
CA ASP A 93 -25.50 -2.95 -8.90
C ASP A 93 -24.43 -2.21 -9.71
N ALA A 94 -23.16 -2.32 -9.32
CA ALA A 94 -22.06 -1.69 -10.03
C ALA A 94 -21.87 -2.30 -11.42
N ARG A 95 -21.86 -1.44 -12.45
CA ARG A 95 -21.55 -1.86 -13.83
C ARG A 95 -20.16 -2.49 -13.97
N GLY A 96 -19.23 -2.14 -13.09
CA GLY A 96 -17.89 -2.71 -13.05
C GLY A 96 -17.16 -2.27 -11.79
N ILE A 97 -16.36 -3.18 -11.24
CA ILE A 97 -15.57 -2.97 -10.03
C ILE A 97 -14.11 -3.06 -10.42
N TYR A 98 -13.35 -2.01 -10.11
CA TYR A 98 -11.90 -1.97 -10.31
C TYR A 98 -11.24 -2.01 -8.95
N PHE A 99 -10.44 -3.05 -8.70
CA PHE A 99 -9.66 -3.19 -7.48
C PHE A 99 -8.28 -3.77 -7.80
N PRO A 100 -7.26 -3.51 -6.96
CA PRO A 100 -5.90 -4.04 -7.18
C PRO A 100 -5.85 -5.57 -7.13
N ASP A 101 -4.80 -6.15 -7.73
CA ASP A 101 -4.54 -7.60 -7.72
C ASP A 101 -4.69 -8.19 -6.29
N PRO A 102 -5.64 -9.11 -6.07
CA PRO A 102 -5.94 -9.64 -4.74
C PRO A 102 -4.89 -10.59 -4.19
N GLN A 103 -3.89 -10.98 -4.97
CA GLN A 103 -2.78 -11.82 -4.50
C GLN A 103 -1.54 -10.99 -4.17
N ARG A 104 -1.40 -9.78 -4.75
CA ARG A 104 -0.16 -9.00 -4.67
C ARG A 104 -0.30 -7.65 -3.96
N ALA A 105 -1.49 -7.07 -3.93
CA ALA A 105 -1.73 -5.74 -3.37
C ALA A 105 -2.60 -5.81 -2.11
N THR A 106 -2.18 -5.10 -1.06
CA THR A 106 -2.87 -5.06 0.25
C THR A 106 -4.34 -4.65 0.13
N ALA A 107 -4.64 -3.63 -0.67
CA ALA A 107 -6.02 -3.19 -0.90
C ALA A 107 -6.87 -4.26 -1.62
N GLY A 108 -6.26 -5.03 -2.54
CA GLY A 108 -6.94 -6.13 -3.22
C GLY A 108 -7.24 -7.31 -2.28
N ILE A 109 -6.25 -7.71 -1.48
CA ILE A 109 -6.40 -8.74 -0.44
C ILE A 109 -7.51 -8.33 0.54
N HIS A 110 -7.49 -7.08 0.99
CA HIS A 110 -8.49 -6.57 1.92
C HIS A 110 -9.90 -6.56 1.30
N PHE A 111 -10.03 -6.08 0.06
CA PHE A 111 -11.32 -6.05 -0.65
C PHE A 111 -11.95 -7.44 -0.79
N MET A 112 -11.14 -8.47 -1.08
CA MET A 112 -11.62 -9.85 -1.19
C MET A 112 -12.13 -10.43 0.12
N HIS A 113 -11.67 -9.95 1.28
CA HIS A 113 -12.19 -10.37 2.58
C HIS A 113 -13.53 -9.69 2.93
N THR A 114 -13.94 -8.67 2.18
CA THR A 114 -15.18 -7.92 2.41
C THR A 114 -16.37 -8.50 1.62
N LEU A 115 -16.14 -9.44 0.70
CA LEU A 115 -17.15 -10.18 -0.06
C LEU A 115 -17.63 -11.43 0.69
#